data_AF-A0A4P9YYB0-F1
#
_entry.id   AF-A0A4P9YYB0-F1
#
_cell.length_a   1.000
_cell.length_b   1.000
_cell.length_c   1.000
_cell.angle_alpha   90.00
_cell.angle_beta   90.00
_cell.angle_gamma   90.00
#
_symmetry.space_group_name_H-M   'P 1'
#
loop_
_entity.id
_entity.type
_entity.pdbx_description
1 polymer ?
#
loop_
_entity_poly.entity_id
_entity_poly.type
_entity_poly.pdbx_seq_one_letter_code
_entity_poly.pdbx_strand_id
1 'polypeptide(L)'
;MLCHNDQTDRFLLRAYLLVAPVALCLWHLAVSRASMGSGASKEEHTVAFMAERSTPVMLTPDVIDQVTGEQKPAATEEAAKKEQGGAIVHDAPLSETDVDALVGERVQEELARLRHQEVQKQLLALERKNMHSEALRRDIESLRGRQRILQQLELHPELKRRQNAVAACYRQHKDQPLECWQEVRDFRYAVERAGEVSSNSSNRLIKSWRI
;
A
#
# COMPACT_ATOMS: atom_id res chain seq x y z
N MET A 1 5.64 -30.39 55.04
CA MET A 1 5.81 -31.31 53.90
C MET A 1 4.90 -30.85 52.78
N LEU A 2 5.39 -29.99 51.87
CA LEU A 2 4.69 -29.59 50.65
C LEU A 2 5.74 -29.42 49.55
N CYS A 3 6.00 -30.50 48.82
CA CYS A 3 6.77 -30.48 47.58
C CYS A 3 6.03 -31.41 46.61
N HIS A 4 5.27 -30.86 45.67
CA HIS A 4 4.97 -31.52 44.39
C HIS A 4 4.28 -30.53 43.43
N ASN A 5 4.61 -30.66 42.14
CA ASN A 5 4.08 -29.98 40.94
C ASN A 5 4.71 -28.66 40.49
N ASP A 6 6.01 -28.69 40.17
CA ASP A 6 6.64 -27.68 39.27
C ASP A 6 7.04 -28.27 37.89
N GLN A 7 6.78 -29.57 37.65
CA GLN A 7 7.34 -30.26 36.48
C GLN A 7 6.38 -30.40 35.28
N THR A 8 5.08 -30.14 35.47
CA THR A 8 4.07 -30.26 34.41
C THR A 8 3.99 -29.06 33.46
N ASP A 9 4.36 -27.86 33.91
CA ASP A 9 4.24 -26.64 33.08
C ASP A 9 5.28 -26.55 31.96
N ARG A 10 6.46 -27.17 32.13
CA ARG A 10 7.51 -27.15 31.10
C ARG A 10 7.18 -28.00 29.87
N PHE A 11 6.33 -29.01 30.00
CA PHE A 11 5.93 -29.84 28.86
C PHE A 11 4.86 -29.16 28.00
N LEU A 12 3.93 -28.43 28.61
CA LEU A 12 2.87 -27.71 27.87
C LEU A 12 3.43 -26.55 27.04
N LEU A 13 4.40 -25.81 27.57
CA LEU A 13 5.06 -24.71 26.85
C LEU A 13 5.85 -25.19 25.62
N ARG A 14 6.49 -26.37 25.69
CA ARG A 14 7.21 -26.96 24.54
C ARG A 14 6.25 -27.49 23.47
N ALA A 15 5.12 -28.07 23.86
CA ALA A 15 4.11 -28.51 22.91
C ALA A 15 3.49 -27.31 22.16
N TYR A 16 3.23 -26.21 22.85
CA TYR A 16 2.63 -25.01 22.24
C TYR A 16 3.53 -24.35 21.19
N LEU A 17 4.86 -24.33 21.42
CA LEU A 17 5.82 -23.74 20.49
C LEU A 17 5.97 -24.51 19.17
N LEU A 18 5.66 -25.81 19.14
CA LEU A 18 5.75 -26.62 17.92
C LEU A 18 4.49 -26.52 17.05
N VAL A 19 3.33 -26.22 17.63
CA VAL A 19 2.04 -26.20 16.90
C VAL A 19 1.67 -24.79 16.39
N ALA A 20 2.14 -23.73 17.06
CA ALA A 20 1.86 -22.34 16.69
C ALA A 20 2.23 -21.95 15.24
N PRO A 21 3.40 -22.31 14.68
CA PRO A 21 3.76 -21.88 13.32
C PRO A 21 2.90 -22.54 12.24
N VAL A 22 2.47 -23.79 12.44
CA VAL A 22 1.62 -24.53 11.47
C VAL A 22 0.21 -23.95 11.43
N ALA A 23 -0.34 -23.57 12.59
CA ALA A 23 -1.65 -22.92 12.67
C ALA A 23 -1.67 -21.53 12.01
N LEU A 24 -0.60 -20.75 12.17
CA LEU A 24 -0.45 -19.44 11.52
C LEU A 24 -0.36 -19.54 9.99
N CYS A 25 0.34 -20.53 9.45
CA CYS A 25 0.39 -20.78 8.00
C CYS A 25 -0.97 -21.16 7.42
N LEU A 26 -1.74 -22.03 8.09
CA LEU A 26 -3.08 -22.43 7.63
C LEU A 26 -4.08 -21.27 7.68
N TRP A 27 -3.96 -20.38 8.68
CA TRP A 27 -4.82 -19.21 8.78
C TRP A 27 -4.55 -18.18 7.68
N HIS A 28 -3.28 -17.96 7.32
CA HIS A 28 -2.93 -17.09 6.19
C HIS A 28 -3.39 -17.64 4.83
N LEU A 29 -3.31 -18.95 4.58
CA LEU A 29 -3.84 -19.55 3.34
C LEU A 29 -5.37 -19.41 3.22
N ALA A 30 -6.10 -19.46 4.34
CA ALA A 30 -7.56 -19.32 4.34
C ALA A 30 -8.01 -17.87 4.03
N VAL A 31 -7.30 -16.87 4.57
CA VAL A 31 -7.62 -15.45 4.35
C VAL A 31 -7.32 -15.00 2.90
N SER A 32 -6.26 -15.52 2.28
CA SER A 32 -5.94 -15.19 0.88
C SER A 32 -6.96 -15.71 -0.13
N ARG A 33 -7.81 -16.70 0.23
CA ARG A 33 -8.80 -17.30 -0.70
C ARG A 33 -10.16 -16.60 -0.69
N ALA A 34 -10.41 -15.68 0.24
CA ALA A 34 -11.70 -14.99 0.39
C ALA A 34 -11.79 -13.61 -0.30
N SER A 35 -10.74 -13.16 -1.00
CA SER A 35 -10.68 -11.83 -1.64
C SER A 35 -10.78 -11.87 -3.17
N MET A 36 -11.74 -12.64 -3.70
CA MET A 36 -12.09 -12.59 -5.13
C MET A 36 -13.61 -12.67 -5.28
N GLY A 37 -14.25 -11.56 -5.64
CA GLY A 37 -15.63 -11.57 -6.15
C GLY A 37 -16.50 -10.44 -5.63
N SER A 38 -16.47 -9.28 -6.31
CA SER A 38 -17.61 -8.37 -6.56
C SER A 38 -17.11 -7.15 -7.34
N GLY A 39 -16.92 -7.31 -8.66
CA GLY A 39 -16.69 -6.21 -9.58
C GLY A 39 -17.99 -5.85 -10.27
N ALA A 40 -18.59 -4.70 -9.91
CA ALA A 40 -19.71 -4.12 -10.62
C ALA A 40 -19.20 -3.32 -11.83
N SER A 41 -19.77 -3.66 -12.98
CA SER A 41 -19.50 -3.14 -14.33
C SER A 41 -19.78 -1.65 -14.47
N LYS A 42 -18.88 -0.92 -15.16
CA LYS A 42 -19.21 0.27 -15.93
C LYS A 42 -18.33 0.30 -17.18
N GLU A 43 -18.98 0.24 -18.34
CA GLU A 43 -18.38 0.12 -19.66
C GLU A 43 -17.52 1.34 -20.01
N GLU A 44 -16.28 1.09 -20.41
CA GLU A 44 -15.47 2.02 -21.18
C GLU A 44 -14.71 1.21 -22.23
N HIS A 45 -14.95 1.54 -23.50
CA HIS A 45 -14.46 0.81 -24.66
C HIS A 45 -12.92 0.72 -24.65
N THR A 46 -12.39 -0.41 -24.19
CA THR A 46 -10.97 -0.77 -24.35
C THR A 46 -10.87 -2.03 -25.17
N VAL A 47 -10.22 -1.91 -26.32
CA VAL A 47 -10.02 -3.01 -27.26
C VAL A 47 -8.94 -3.92 -26.68
N ALA A 48 -9.36 -5.02 -26.05
CA ALA A 48 -8.44 -6.02 -25.50
C ALA A 48 -8.06 -7.03 -26.60
N PHE A 49 -6.80 -7.00 -27.04
CA PHE A 49 -6.21 -8.11 -27.79
C PHE A 49 -5.96 -9.28 -26.84
N MET A 50 -6.71 -10.37 -27.00
CA MET A 50 -6.52 -11.59 -26.22
C MET A 50 -5.54 -12.52 -26.93
N ALA A 51 -4.31 -12.59 -26.42
CA ALA A 51 -3.40 -13.71 -26.65
C ALA A 51 -3.56 -14.71 -25.50
N GLU A 52 -3.88 -15.95 -25.82
CA GLU A 52 -4.13 -17.02 -24.84
C GLU A 52 -2.89 -17.28 -23.97
N ARG A 53 -3.05 -17.09 -22.65
CA ARG A 53 -2.13 -17.48 -21.56
C ARG A 53 -0.98 -16.53 -21.19
N SER A 54 -1.16 -15.22 -21.28
CA SER A 54 -0.31 -14.27 -20.55
C SER A 54 -1.15 -13.29 -19.73
N THR A 55 -0.73 -13.03 -18.49
CA THR A 55 -1.37 -12.06 -17.58
C THR A 55 -1.55 -10.71 -18.31
N PRO A 56 -2.74 -10.09 -18.26
CA PRO A 56 -3.00 -8.84 -18.94
C PRO A 56 -2.07 -7.75 -18.39
N VAL A 57 -1.14 -7.29 -19.22
CA VAL A 57 -0.33 -6.11 -18.92
C VAL A 57 -1.20 -4.89 -19.18
N MET A 58 -1.67 -4.26 -18.10
CA MET A 58 -2.36 -2.98 -18.19
C MET A 58 -1.32 -1.91 -18.53
N LEU A 59 -1.26 -1.48 -19.79
CA LEU A 59 -0.46 -0.34 -20.21
C LEU A 59 -1.22 0.94 -19.86
N THR A 60 -0.57 1.81 -19.08
CA THR A 60 -1.08 3.16 -18.82
C THR A 60 -1.16 3.96 -20.14
N PRO A 61 -2.19 4.82 -20.32
CA PRO A 61 -2.42 5.58 -21.57
C PRO A 61 -1.17 6.33 -22.08
N ASP A 62 -0.34 6.83 -21.16
CA ASP A 62 0.91 7.54 -21.47
C ASP A 62 1.94 6.73 -22.29
N VAL A 63 1.90 5.39 -22.20
CA VAL A 63 2.83 4.52 -22.93
C VAL A 63 2.31 4.27 -24.35
N ILE A 64 0.99 4.31 -24.56
CA ILE A 64 0.40 4.16 -25.89
C ILE A 64 0.72 5.39 -26.73
N ASP A 65 0.63 6.60 -26.15
CA ASP A 65 0.97 7.84 -26.86
C ASP A 65 2.46 7.93 -27.30
N GLN A 66 3.37 7.27 -26.58
CA GLN A 66 4.79 7.19 -26.99
C GLN A 66 5.06 6.13 -28.07
N VAL A 67 4.19 5.12 -28.22
CA VAL A 67 4.37 4.01 -29.16
C VAL A 67 3.60 4.24 -30.46
N THR A 68 2.47 4.95 -30.41
CA THR A 68 1.73 5.42 -31.60
C THR A 68 2.14 6.81 -32.07
N GLY A 69 3.15 7.42 -31.44
CA GLY A 69 3.84 8.58 -31.96
C GLY A 69 4.55 8.25 -33.27
N GLU A 70 3.78 8.29 -34.35
CA GLU A 70 4.28 8.33 -35.72
C GLU A 70 5.50 9.26 -35.77
N GLN A 71 6.61 8.73 -36.27
CA GLN A 71 7.66 9.52 -36.88
C GLN A 71 6.99 10.41 -37.93
N LYS A 72 6.64 11.63 -37.53
CA LYS A 72 6.41 12.73 -38.43
C LYS A 72 7.79 13.18 -38.89
N PRO A 73 8.24 12.85 -40.11
CA PRO A 73 9.40 13.53 -40.67
C PRO A 73 9.06 15.02 -40.68
N ALA A 74 9.90 15.79 -40.00
CA ALA A 74 9.85 17.23 -40.04
C ALA A 74 9.95 17.67 -41.51
N ALA A 75 8.84 18.17 -42.04
CA ALA A 75 8.84 18.96 -43.25
C ALA A 75 9.58 20.27 -42.95
N THR A 76 10.79 20.37 -43.47
CA THR A 76 11.47 21.65 -43.69
C THR A 76 12.20 21.58 -45.02
N GLU A 77 11.45 21.82 -46.09
CA GLU A 77 11.88 22.47 -47.34
C GLU A 77 10.62 23.27 -47.75
N GLU A 78 10.63 24.58 -47.99
CA GLU A 78 11.54 25.33 -48.83
C GLU A 78 11.78 26.75 -48.27
N ALA A 79 13.03 27.08 -48.01
CA ALA A 79 13.50 28.46 -48.07
C ALA A 79 14.81 28.44 -48.85
N ALA A 80 14.66 28.69 -50.15
CA ALA A 80 15.73 28.87 -51.10
C ALA A 80 16.83 29.80 -50.55
N LYS A 81 18.02 29.24 -50.31
CA LYS A 81 19.23 30.02 -50.12
C LYS A 81 20.40 29.37 -50.84
N LYS A 82 20.60 29.86 -52.06
CA LYS A 82 21.84 29.96 -52.85
C LYS A 82 22.97 29.01 -52.44
N GLU A 83 23.27 28.13 -53.38
CA GLU A 83 24.63 27.70 -53.66
C GLU A 83 25.58 28.90 -53.66
N GLN A 84 26.52 28.89 -52.72
CA GLN A 84 27.83 29.50 -52.87
C GLN A 84 28.83 28.43 -52.48
N GLY A 85 29.57 27.94 -53.48
CA GLY A 85 30.75 27.13 -53.29
C GLY A 85 31.72 27.84 -52.37
N GLY A 86 31.81 27.34 -51.14
CA GLY A 86 32.86 27.70 -50.19
C GLY A 86 34.13 26.99 -50.64
N ALA A 87 35.14 27.79 -50.95
CA ALA A 87 36.48 27.35 -51.29
C ALA A 87 36.97 26.26 -50.34
N ILE A 88 37.67 25.27 -50.91
CA ILE A 88 38.61 24.43 -50.19
C ILE A 88 39.68 25.37 -49.63
N VAL A 89 39.43 25.89 -48.43
CA VAL A 89 40.44 26.54 -47.61
C VAL A 89 41.30 25.38 -47.12
N HIS A 90 42.54 25.32 -47.59
CA HIS A 90 43.56 24.53 -46.95
C HIS A 90 43.69 25.01 -45.50
N ASP A 91 43.10 24.26 -44.57
CA ASP A 91 43.31 24.42 -43.15
C ASP A 91 44.81 24.45 -42.89
N ALA A 92 45.29 25.56 -42.34
CA ALA A 92 46.57 25.54 -41.66
C ALA A 92 46.49 24.45 -40.59
N PRO A 93 47.51 23.58 -40.44
CA PRO A 93 47.48 22.55 -39.43
C PRO A 93 47.32 23.22 -38.07
N LEU A 94 46.12 23.09 -37.49
CA LEU A 94 45.84 23.50 -36.12
C LEU A 94 46.92 22.88 -35.25
N SER A 95 47.54 23.71 -34.39
CA SER A 95 48.57 23.21 -33.50
C SER A 95 47.94 22.18 -32.56
N GLU A 96 48.69 21.12 -32.24
CA GLU A 96 48.26 20.07 -31.32
C GLU A 96 47.74 20.66 -29.99
N THR A 97 48.34 21.77 -29.54
CA THR A 97 47.95 22.52 -28.35
C THR A 97 46.57 23.18 -28.45
N ASP A 98 46.13 23.61 -29.62
CA ASP A 98 44.80 24.24 -29.80
C ASP A 98 43.69 23.18 -29.75
N VAL A 99 43.96 22.00 -30.29
CA VAL A 99 43.03 20.85 -30.25
C VAL A 99 42.88 20.37 -28.82
N ASP A 100 43.99 20.24 -28.08
CA ASP A 100 43.97 19.82 -26.68
C ASP A 100 43.20 20.82 -25.79
N ALA A 101 43.37 22.13 -26.02
CA ALA A 101 42.63 23.15 -25.29
C ALA A 101 41.11 23.07 -25.51
N LEU A 102 40.68 22.90 -26.77
CA LEU A 102 39.26 22.79 -27.14
C LEU A 102 38.63 21.51 -26.57
N VAL A 103 39.35 20.39 -26.64
CA VAL A 103 38.88 19.12 -26.05
C VAL A 103 38.78 19.25 -24.53
N GLY A 104 39.76 19.87 -23.88
CA GLY A 104 39.75 20.11 -22.45
C GLY A 104 38.54 20.93 -21.99
N GLU A 105 38.22 22.01 -22.70
CA GLU A 105 37.03 22.82 -22.44
C GLU A 105 35.73 22.01 -22.60
N ARG A 106 35.59 21.27 -23.72
CA ARG A 106 34.40 20.44 -23.97
C ARG A 106 34.20 19.36 -22.91
N VAL A 107 35.28 18.71 -22.49
CA VAL A 107 35.25 17.67 -21.45
C VAL A 107 34.85 18.28 -20.11
N GLN A 108 35.36 19.46 -19.76
CA GLN A 108 34.97 20.15 -18.53
C GLN A 108 33.49 20.53 -18.53
N GLU A 109 32.98 21.03 -19.65
CA GLU A 109 31.56 21.36 -19.81
C GLU A 109 30.67 20.12 -19.65
N GLU A 110 31.00 19.01 -20.33
CA GLU A 110 30.22 17.77 -20.22
C GLU A 110 30.32 17.16 -18.81
N LEU A 111 31.48 17.24 -18.15
CA LEU A 111 31.61 16.81 -16.75
C LEU A 111 30.76 17.67 -15.81
N ALA A 112 30.71 18.98 -16.01
CA ALA A 112 29.84 19.88 -15.24
C ALA A 112 28.36 19.53 -15.47
N ARG A 113 27.97 19.26 -16.72
CA ARG A 113 26.62 18.84 -17.09
C ARG A 113 26.22 17.53 -16.41
N LEU A 114 27.09 16.51 -16.45
CA LEU A 114 26.86 15.21 -15.82
C LEU A 114 26.72 15.33 -14.30
N ARG A 115 27.58 16.14 -13.66
CA ARG A 115 27.47 16.42 -12.21
C ARG A 115 26.14 17.07 -11.87
N HIS A 116 25.70 18.05 -12.65
CA HIS A 116 24.42 18.72 -12.42
C HIS A 116 23.24 17.75 -12.58
N GLN A 117 23.28 16.89 -13.60
CA GLN A 117 22.26 15.87 -13.84
C GLN A 117 22.19 14.86 -12.68
N GLU A 118 23.32 14.44 -12.15
CA GLU A 118 23.36 13.49 -11.02
C GLU A 118 22.77 14.11 -9.75
N VAL A 119 23.11 15.37 -9.44
CA VAL A 119 22.52 16.09 -8.30
C VAL A 119 21.01 16.21 -8.45
N GLN A 120 20.50 16.52 -9.66
CA GLN A 120 19.05 16.57 -9.90
C GLN A 120 18.37 15.22 -9.68
N LYS A 121 18.97 14.11 -10.16
CA LYS A 121 18.42 12.76 -9.95
C LYS A 121 18.35 12.42 -8.45
N GLN A 122 19.38 12.77 -7.69
CA GLN A 122 19.42 12.54 -6.25
C GLN A 122 18.36 13.36 -5.52
N LEU A 123 18.14 14.61 -5.92
CA LEU A 123 17.09 15.47 -5.35
C LEU A 123 15.70 14.87 -5.56
N LEU A 124 15.38 14.47 -6.80
CA LEU A 124 14.09 13.84 -7.14
C LEU A 124 13.88 12.50 -6.41
N ALA A 125 14.95 11.73 -6.21
CA ALA A 125 14.89 10.49 -5.43
C ALA A 125 14.62 10.77 -3.95
N LEU A 126 15.20 11.84 -3.40
CA LEU A 126 14.98 12.27 -2.02
C LEU A 126 13.54 12.76 -1.82
N GLU A 127 13.03 13.56 -2.76
CA GLU A 127 11.66 14.07 -2.75
C GLU A 127 10.64 12.93 -2.80
N ARG A 128 10.84 11.93 -3.68
CA ARG A 128 10.00 10.72 -3.73
C ARG A 128 10.02 9.94 -2.41
N LYS A 129 11.19 9.78 -1.79
CA LYS A 129 11.31 9.12 -0.48
C LYS A 129 10.58 9.92 0.61
N ASN A 130 10.68 11.24 0.58
CA ASN A 130 10.00 12.09 1.57
C ASN A 130 8.48 12.03 1.42
N MET A 131 7.96 12.11 0.19
CA MET A 131 6.54 11.94 -0.11
C MET A 131 6.00 10.59 0.36
N HIS A 132 6.77 9.52 0.17
CA HIS A 132 6.39 8.19 0.66
C HIS A 132 6.36 8.13 2.20
N SER A 133 7.34 8.74 2.88
CA SER A 133 7.40 8.83 4.34
C SER A 133 6.21 9.62 4.92
N GLU A 134 5.84 10.74 4.29
CA GLU A 134 4.69 11.53 4.71
C GLU A 134 3.37 10.79 4.52
N ALA A 135 3.18 10.11 3.38
CA ALA A 135 2.00 9.29 3.14
C ALA A 135 1.87 8.19 4.20
N LEU A 136 2.95 7.45 4.48
CA LEU A 136 2.98 6.43 5.51
C LEU A 136 2.66 7.00 6.90
N ARG A 137 3.16 8.19 7.22
CA ARG A 137 2.88 8.87 8.50
C ARG A 137 1.38 9.21 8.63
N ARG A 138 0.74 9.65 7.55
CA ARG A 138 -0.72 9.91 7.54
C ARG A 138 -1.51 8.62 7.75
N ASP A 139 -1.10 7.53 7.12
CA ASP A 139 -1.74 6.22 7.28
C ASP A 139 -1.65 5.69 8.71
N ILE A 140 -0.46 5.82 9.33
CA ILE A 140 -0.25 5.44 10.73
C ILE A 140 -1.15 6.27 11.65
N GLU A 141 -1.25 7.58 11.45
CA GLU A 141 -2.11 8.42 12.30
C GLU A 141 -3.60 8.12 12.07
N SER A 142 -4.00 7.80 10.83
CA SER A 142 -5.36 7.35 10.51
C SER A 142 -5.70 6.05 11.26
N LEU A 143 -4.79 5.08 11.26
CA LEU A 143 -4.95 3.82 12.00
C LEU A 143 -5.03 4.05 13.51
N ARG A 144 -4.16 4.91 14.06
CA ARG A 144 -4.22 5.29 15.49
C ARG A 144 -5.53 6.00 15.83
N GLY A 145 -6.02 6.87 14.97
CA GLY A 145 -7.31 7.54 15.13
C GLY A 145 -8.46 6.54 15.20
N ARG A 146 -8.52 5.60 14.25
CA ARG A 146 -9.51 4.51 14.27
C ARG A 146 -9.41 3.66 15.54
N GLN A 147 -8.19 3.32 15.97
CA GLN A 147 -7.98 2.54 17.19
C GLN A 147 -8.45 3.31 18.44
N ARG A 148 -8.17 4.61 18.54
CA ARG A 148 -8.66 5.45 19.65
C ARG A 148 -10.18 5.52 19.66
N ILE A 149 -10.83 5.66 18.50
CA ILE A 149 -12.29 5.63 18.40
C ILE A 149 -12.82 4.28 18.89
N LEU A 150 -12.21 3.15 18.48
CA LEU A 150 -12.60 1.82 18.95
C LEU A 150 -12.36 1.63 20.46
N GLN A 151 -11.32 2.24 21.02
CA GLN A 151 -11.05 2.22 22.46
C GLN A 151 -12.02 3.11 23.24
N GLN A 152 -12.37 4.28 22.71
CA GLN A 152 -13.35 5.21 23.27
C GLN A 152 -14.79 4.72 23.12
N LEU A 153 -15.04 3.87 22.12
CA LEU A 153 -16.16 2.94 22.09
C LEU A 153 -15.93 1.83 23.14
N GLU A 154 -15.55 2.24 24.36
CA GLU A 154 -15.51 1.39 25.53
C GLU A 154 -16.84 0.64 25.56
N LEU A 155 -16.76 -0.70 25.50
CA LEU A 155 -17.94 -1.54 25.56
C LEU A 155 -18.81 -1.02 26.70
N HIS A 156 -20.04 -0.65 26.37
CA HIS A 156 -21.04 -0.16 27.31
C HIS A 156 -20.87 -0.93 28.62
N PRO A 157 -20.68 -0.28 29.79
CA PRO A 157 -20.19 -0.95 31.00
C PRO A 157 -21.06 -2.16 31.39
N GLU A 158 -22.33 -2.15 31.00
CA GLU A 158 -23.25 -3.28 31.07
C GLU A 158 -22.82 -4.49 30.21
N LEU A 159 -22.42 -4.30 28.95
CA LEU A 159 -21.90 -5.36 28.08
C LEU A 159 -20.66 -6.01 28.68
N LYS A 160 -19.74 -5.21 29.22
CA LYS A 160 -18.53 -5.72 29.88
C LYS A 160 -18.88 -6.57 31.11
N ARG A 161 -19.86 -6.13 31.92
CA ARG A 161 -20.37 -6.92 33.07
C ARG A 161 -20.98 -8.24 32.61
N ARG A 162 -21.83 -8.24 31.58
CA ARG A 162 -22.48 -9.43 31.04
C ARG A 162 -21.47 -10.39 30.38
N GLN A 163 -20.49 -9.86 29.65
CA GLN A 163 -19.38 -10.65 29.09
C GLN A 163 -18.59 -11.35 30.21
N ASN A 164 -18.26 -10.63 31.28
CA ASN A 164 -17.56 -11.21 32.43
C ASN A 164 -18.40 -12.29 33.14
N ALA A 165 -19.73 -12.13 33.21
CA ALA A 165 -20.63 -13.13 33.77
C ALA A 165 -20.62 -14.44 32.97
N VAL A 166 -20.69 -14.35 31.63
CA VAL A 166 -20.55 -15.51 30.74
C VAL A 166 -19.20 -16.20 30.96
N ALA A 167 -18.12 -15.43 30.98
CA ALA A 167 -16.78 -15.96 31.20
C ALA A 167 -16.63 -16.61 32.60
N ALA A 168 -17.23 -16.03 33.63
CA ALA A 168 -17.24 -16.58 34.98
C ALA A 168 -18.02 -17.90 35.04
N CYS A 169 -19.19 -17.98 34.41
CA CYS A 169 -19.98 -19.21 34.40
C CYS A 169 -19.22 -20.36 33.72
N TYR A 170 -18.64 -20.14 32.52
CA TYR A 170 -17.87 -21.18 31.84
C TYR A 170 -16.64 -21.66 32.63
N ARG A 171 -16.03 -20.78 33.44
CA ARG A 171 -14.92 -21.16 34.33
C ARG A 171 -15.39 -22.04 35.48
N GLN A 172 -16.59 -21.81 35.99
CA GLN A 172 -17.20 -22.59 37.08
C GLN A 172 -17.73 -23.95 36.58
N HIS A 173 -18.33 -23.98 35.37
CA HIS A 173 -18.97 -25.16 34.79
C HIS A 173 -18.18 -25.73 33.60
N LYS A 174 -16.93 -26.16 33.84
CA LYS A 174 -16.03 -26.67 32.77
C LYS A 174 -16.56 -27.91 32.06
N ASP A 175 -17.18 -28.82 32.81
CA ASP A 175 -17.69 -30.10 32.30
C ASP A 175 -19.14 -30.00 31.79
N GLN A 176 -19.83 -28.89 32.09
CA GLN A 176 -21.24 -28.66 31.75
C GLN A 176 -21.46 -27.24 31.20
N PRO A 177 -20.88 -26.91 30.04
CA PRO A 177 -21.01 -25.59 29.42
C PRO A 177 -22.47 -25.22 29.08
N LEU A 178 -23.35 -26.22 28.95
CA LEU A 178 -24.77 -26.03 28.68
C LEU A 178 -25.50 -25.31 29.80
N GLU A 179 -25.03 -25.37 31.06
CA GLU A 179 -25.66 -24.67 32.19
C GLU A 179 -25.57 -23.14 32.06
N CYS A 180 -24.56 -22.63 31.35
CA CYS A 180 -24.29 -21.19 31.17
C CYS A 180 -25.14 -20.52 30.07
N TRP A 181 -26.21 -21.17 29.61
CA TRP A 181 -27.02 -20.68 28.51
C TRP A 181 -27.78 -19.39 28.85
N GLN A 182 -28.13 -19.18 30.12
CA GLN A 182 -28.86 -17.99 30.57
C GLN A 182 -27.98 -16.74 30.46
N GLU A 183 -26.73 -16.82 30.90
CA GLU A 183 -25.76 -15.71 30.82
C GLU A 183 -25.48 -15.35 29.36
N VAL A 184 -25.39 -16.34 28.48
CA VAL A 184 -25.19 -16.11 27.04
C VAL A 184 -26.40 -15.45 26.41
N ARG A 185 -27.62 -15.88 26.77
CA ARG A 185 -28.87 -15.27 26.31
C ARG A 185 -28.97 -13.81 26.76
N ASP A 186 -28.70 -13.55 28.04
CA ASP A 186 -28.72 -12.20 28.60
C ASP A 186 -27.67 -11.29 27.94
N PHE A 187 -26.48 -11.83 27.66
CA PHE A 187 -25.44 -11.10 26.93
C PHE A 187 -25.89 -10.76 25.50
N ARG A 188 -26.52 -11.70 24.78
CA ARG A 188 -27.08 -11.44 23.44
C ARG A 188 -28.11 -10.32 23.44
N TYR A 189 -29.06 -10.35 24.36
CA TYR A 189 -30.06 -9.27 24.49
C TYR A 189 -29.43 -7.92 24.80
N ALA A 190 -28.38 -7.89 25.61
CA ALA A 190 -27.65 -6.65 25.89
C ALA A 190 -26.93 -6.12 24.65
N VAL A 191 -26.35 -6.99 23.82
CA VAL A 191 -25.69 -6.63 22.55
C VAL A 191 -26.70 -6.09 21.53
N GLU A 192 -27.84 -6.76 21.36
CA GLU A 192 -28.91 -6.29 20.47
C GLU A 192 -29.40 -4.90 20.87
N ARG A 193 -29.71 -4.71 22.16
CA ARG A 193 -30.14 -3.41 22.71
C ARG A 193 -29.08 -2.31 22.51
N ALA A 194 -27.81 -2.62 22.76
CA ALA A 194 -26.73 -1.66 22.54
C ALA A 194 -26.52 -1.33 21.05
N GLY A 195 -26.70 -2.32 20.16
CA GLY A 195 -26.60 -2.18 18.70
C GLY A 195 -27.71 -1.31 18.10
N GLU A 196 -28.94 -1.43 18.58
CA GLU A 196 -30.07 -0.59 18.18
C GLU A 196 -29.85 0.89 18.56
N VAL A 197 -29.34 1.14 19.78
CA VAL A 197 -29.03 2.50 20.26
C VAL A 197 -27.90 3.11 19.44
N SER A 198 -26.87 2.32 19.09
CA SER A 198 -25.76 2.78 18.25
C SER A 198 -26.23 3.14 16.83
N SER A 199 -27.04 2.28 16.21
CA SER A 199 -27.56 2.49 14.85
C SER A 199 -28.52 3.69 14.75
N ASN A 200 -29.34 3.93 15.77
CA ASN A 200 -30.20 5.11 15.85
C ASN A 200 -29.42 6.41 16.09
N SER A 201 -28.29 6.34 16.80
CA SER A 201 -27.43 7.50 17.06
C SER A 201 -26.62 7.89 15.82
N SER A 202 -26.07 6.92 15.09
CA SER A 202 -25.39 7.16 13.80
C SER A 202 -26.34 7.73 12.75
N ASN A 203 -27.59 7.28 12.69
CA ASN A 203 -28.59 7.84 11.79
C ASN A 203 -28.97 9.31 12.13
N ARG A 204 -28.91 9.72 13.41
CA ARG A 204 -29.10 11.13 13.79
C ARG A 204 -27.92 12.00 13.42
N LEU A 205 -26.69 11.49 13.64
CA LEU A 205 -25.49 12.21 13.26
C LEU A 205 -25.41 12.37 11.74
N ILE A 206 -25.67 11.35 10.94
CA ILE A 206 -25.68 11.46 9.47
C ILE A 206 -26.73 12.48 8.97
N LYS A 207 -27.87 12.61 9.64
CA LYS A 207 -28.90 13.62 9.31
C LYS A 207 -28.50 15.03 9.72
N SER A 208 -27.70 15.20 10.77
CA SER A 208 -27.22 16.49 11.26
C SER A 208 -26.15 17.13 10.37
N TRP A 209 -25.44 16.34 9.56
CA TRP A 209 -24.39 16.82 8.64
C TRP A 209 -24.93 17.02 7.21
N ARG A 210 -26.26 16.94 7.01
CA ARG A 210 -26.95 17.17 5.74
C ARG A 210 -27.75 18.48 5.76
N ILE A 211 -27.16 19.53 6.34
CA ILE A 211 -27.58 20.94 6.25
C ILE A 211 -26.35 21.71 5.79
#